data_AF-A0A453NF28-F1
#
_entry.id   AF-A0A453NF28-F1
#
_cell.length_a   1.000
_cell.length_b   1.000
_cell.length_c   1.000
_cell.angle_alpha   90.00
_cell.angle_beta   90.00
_cell.angle_gamma   90.00
#
_symmetry.space_group_name_H-M   'P 1'
#
loop_
_entity.id
_entity.type
_entity.pdbx_description
1 polymer ?
#
loop_
_entity_poly.entity_id
_entity_poly.type
_entity_poly.pdbx_seq_one_letter_code
_entity_poly.pdbx_strand_id
1 'polypeptide(L)'
;MVIGINTAFSSRKRRDSIRYTWMPRGEKRKQLEEQKGVIIRFVIGHSAIAGGIIDRAIEAEDRKHGDFMKIDHVEGYLALSGKTKTYFATAVSLWDADFYVKVDDDVHVNIATLGQILSKQAWKPRVYMGCMKSGPVLSEKGVRYYEPEHWKFGEPGNKYFRHATGQLYAISKDLATYISINK
;
A
#
# COMPACT_ATOMS: atom_id res chain seq x y z
N MET A 1 -2.97 -9.75 9.96
CA MET A 1 -2.33 -9.05 8.81
C MET A 1 -2.96 -7.69 8.61
N VAL A 2 -2.21 -6.72 8.10
CA VAL A 2 -2.73 -5.38 7.77
C VAL A 2 -2.67 -5.17 6.26
N ILE A 3 -3.76 -4.75 5.65
CA ILE A 3 -3.88 -4.48 4.21
C ILE A 3 -4.11 -2.98 4.01
N GLY A 4 -3.14 -2.32 3.40
CA GLY A 4 -3.20 -0.93 2.96
C GLY A 4 -3.50 -0.84 1.48
N ILE A 5 -4.65 -0.26 1.14
CA ILE A 5 -5.06 0.00 -0.24
C ILE A 5 -4.63 1.42 -0.59
N ASN A 6 -3.55 1.57 -1.36
CA ASN A 6 -3.10 2.87 -1.84
C ASN A 6 -4.14 3.45 -2.80
N THR A 7 -4.64 4.63 -2.48
CA THR A 7 -5.66 5.34 -3.25
C THR A 7 -5.35 6.83 -3.35
N ALA A 8 -5.96 7.56 -4.27
CA ALA A 8 -5.76 9.00 -4.43
C ALA A 8 -7.06 9.77 -4.19
N PHE A 9 -6.98 11.10 -4.06
CA PHE A 9 -8.17 11.96 -3.91
C PHE A 9 -9.21 11.74 -5.02
N SER A 10 -8.75 11.61 -6.26
CA SER A 10 -9.61 11.38 -7.44
C SER A 10 -10.22 9.98 -7.52
N SER A 11 -9.74 9.01 -6.73
CA SER A 11 -10.13 7.60 -6.80
C SER A 11 -11.43 7.24 -6.08
N ARG A 12 -12.34 8.20 -5.84
CA ARG A 12 -13.57 7.95 -5.09
C ARG A 12 -14.38 6.76 -5.62
N LYS A 13 -14.58 6.69 -6.93
CA LYS A 13 -15.32 5.60 -7.58
C LYS A 13 -14.66 4.24 -7.37
N ARG A 14 -13.31 4.18 -7.35
CA ARG A 14 -12.56 2.94 -7.09
C ARG A 14 -12.73 2.48 -5.65
N ARG A 15 -12.63 3.40 -4.68
CA ARG A 15 -12.90 3.09 -3.26
C ARG A 15 -14.31 2.56 -3.05
N ASP A 16 -15.31 3.20 -3.67
CA ASP A 16 -16.68 2.73 -3.58
C ASP A 16 -16.83 1.33 -4.23
N SER A 17 -16.25 1.10 -5.41
CA SER A 17 -16.24 -0.23 -6.04
C SER A 17 -15.64 -1.32 -5.12
N ILE A 18 -14.50 -1.04 -4.48
CA ILE A 18 -13.85 -1.97 -3.55
C ILE A 18 -14.77 -2.27 -2.35
N ARG A 19 -15.40 -1.24 -1.77
CA ARG A 19 -16.39 -1.36 -0.69
C ARG A 19 -17.63 -2.16 -1.07
N TYR A 20 -18.04 -2.12 -2.34
CA TYR A 20 -19.19 -2.88 -2.85
C TYR A 20 -18.83 -4.28 -3.34
N THR A 21 -17.55 -4.64 -3.36
CA THR A 21 -17.08 -5.93 -3.86
C THR A 21 -16.37 -6.73 -2.78
N TRP A 22 -15.06 -6.53 -2.58
CA TRP A 22 -14.24 -7.43 -1.79
C TRP A 22 -13.89 -6.92 -0.39
N MET A 23 -14.01 -5.61 -0.13
CA MET A 23 -13.75 -5.06 1.20
C MET A 23 -15.04 -5.05 2.03
N PRO A 24 -15.09 -5.77 3.17
CA PRO A 24 -16.22 -5.68 4.08
C PRO A 24 -16.43 -4.26 4.59
N ARG A 25 -17.69 -3.89 4.89
CA ARG A 25 -18.09 -2.56 5.37
C ARG A 25 -18.70 -2.63 6.75
N GLY A 26 -18.65 -1.51 7.47
CA GLY A 26 -19.32 -1.34 8.76
C GLY A 26 -18.99 -2.47 9.72
N GLU A 27 -20.04 -3.10 10.26
CA GLU A 27 -19.90 -4.16 11.26
C GLU A 27 -19.14 -5.40 10.75
N LYS A 28 -19.34 -5.79 9.49
CA LYS A 28 -18.62 -6.94 8.92
C LYS A 28 -17.11 -6.71 8.87
N ARG A 29 -16.68 -5.46 8.68
CA ARG A 29 -15.26 -5.09 8.71
C ARG A 29 -14.71 -5.18 10.13
N LYS A 30 -15.45 -4.66 11.11
CA LYS A 30 -15.06 -4.75 12.53
C LYS A 30 -14.95 -6.20 13.00
N GLN A 31 -15.91 -7.04 12.65
CA GLN A 31 -15.86 -8.47 12.94
C GLN A 31 -14.63 -9.13 12.33
N LEU A 32 -14.25 -8.77 11.10
CA LEU A 32 -13.03 -9.28 10.48
C LEU A 32 -11.76 -8.84 11.23
N GLU A 33 -11.73 -7.61 11.74
CA GLU A 33 -10.64 -7.08 12.55
C GLU A 33 -10.54 -7.80 13.90
N GLU A 34 -11.63 -7.89 14.64
CA GLU A 34 -11.69 -8.44 16.00
C GLU A 34 -11.50 -9.97 16.00
N GLN A 35 -12.16 -10.68 15.08
CA GLN A 35 -12.20 -12.14 15.12
C GLN A 35 -11.06 -12.80 14.34
N LYS A 36 -10.49 -12.10 13.35
CA LYS A 36 -9.45 -12.67 12.46
C LYS A 36 -8.14 -11.88 12.48
N GLY A 37 -8.08 -10.73 13.17
CA GLY A 37 -6.88 -9.89 13.17
C GLY A 37 -6.51 -9.38 11.77
N VAL A 38 -7.52 -9.17 10.90
CA VAL A 38 -7.33 -8.68 9.53
C VAL A 38 -7.82 -7.24 9.44
N ILE A 39 -6.90 -6.31 9.31
CA ILE A 39 -7.17 -4.88 9.21
C ILE A 39 -7.07 -4.45 7.76
N ILE A 40 -8.07 -3.72 7.26
CA ILE A 40 -8.10 -3.23 5.88
C ILE A 40 -8.40 -1.74 5.90
N ARG A 41 -7.53 -0.93 5.30
CA ARG A 41 -7.68 0.53 5.25
C ARG A 41 -7.31 1.08 3.87
N PHE A 42 -8.03 2.10 3.44
CA PHE A 42 -7.61 2.95 2.33
C PHE A 42 -6.50 3.89 2.81
N VAL A 43 -5.31 3.79 2.23
CA VAL A 43 -4.16 4.60 2.57
C VAL A 43 -4.19 5.87 1.75
N ILE A 44 -4.31 7.00 2.44
CA ILE A 44 -4.38 8.32 1.83
C ILE A 44 -3.50 9.30 2.60
N GLY A 45 -2.73 10.09 1.88
CA GLY A 45 -2.01 11.24 2.41
C GLY A 45 -2.91 12.45 2.56
N HIS A 46 -2.29 13.61 2.68
CA HIS A 46 -2.96 14.90 2.74
C HIS A 46 -2.59 15.76 1.54
N SER A 47 -3.41 16.78 1.27
CA SER A 47 -3.09 17.76 0.24
C SER A 47 -1.91 18.64 0.69
N ALA A 48 -1.26 19.32 -0.25
CA ALA A 48 -0.20 20.29 0.07
C ALA A 48 -0.75 21.55 0.77
N ILE A 49 -2.03 21.87 0.58
CA ILE A 49 -2.70 23.05 1.14
C ILE A 49 -3.84 22.58 2.04
N ALA A 50 -3.59 22.60 3.35
CA ALA A 50 -4.53 22.11 4.34
C ALA A 50 -5.90 22.84 4.28
N GLY A 51 -6.97 22.07 4.47
CA GLY A 51 -8.33 22.59 4.66
C GLY A 51 -9.07 22.93 3.37
N GLY A 52 -8.50 22.56 2.22
CA GLY A 52 -9.11 22.71 0.90
C GLY A 52 -10.33 21.80 0.69
N ILE A 53 -11.01 22.00 -0.45
CA ILE A 53 -12.21 21.21 -0.83
C ILE A 53 -11.91 19.71 -0.86
N ILE A 54 -10.71 19.34 -1.30
CA ILE A 54 -10.27 17.95 -1.38
C ILE A 54 -10.18 17.32 0.02
N ASP A 55 -9.57 18.00 0.98
CA ASP A 55 -9.43 17.48 2.35
C ASP A 55 -10.81 17.31 3.00
N ARG A 56 -11.70 18.29 2.84
CA ARG A 56 -13.09 18.21 3.34
C ARG A 56 -13.87 17.05 2.73
N ALA A 57 -13.65 16.75 1.45
CA ALA A 57 -14.29 15.60 0.79
C ALA A 57 -13.81 14.27 1.39
N ILE A 58 -12.51 14.15 1.70
CA ILE A 58 -11.96 12.99 2.39
C ILE A 58 -12.48 12.89 3.82
N GLU A 59 -12.54 13.99 4.57
CA GLU A 59 -13.10 14.00 5.92
C GLU A 59 -14.57 13.57 5.96
N ALA A 60 -15.38 14.04 5.00
CA ALA A 60 -16.78 13.64 4.89
C ALA A 60 -16.92 12.14 4.56
N GLU A 61 -16.05 11.61 3.69
CA GLU A 61 -16.00 10.19 3.39
C GLU A 61 -15.56 9.35 4.59
N ASP A 62 -14.51 9.79 5.28
CA ASP A 62 -13.97 9.14 6.48
C ASP A 62 -15.01 9.10 7.60
N ARG A 63 -15.73 10.20 7.84
CA ARG A 63 -16.83 10.23 8.81
C ARG A 63 -17.93 9.21 8.49
N LYS A 64 -18.19 8.97 7.20
CA LYS A 64 -19.23 8.04 6.75
C LYS A 64 -18.79 6.57 6.84
N HIS A 65 -17.53 6.27 6.53
CA HIS A 65 -17.07 4.89 6.34
C HIS A 65 -16.06 4.42 7.41
N GLY A 66 -15.29 5.33 7.99
CA GLY A 66 -14.28 5.08 9.03
C GLY A 66 -13.19 4.11 8.58
N ASP A 67 -12.89 4.08 7.29
CA ASP A 67 -12.05 3.06 6.65
C ASP A 67 -10.78 3.60 6.00
N PHE A 68 -10.44 4.86 6.27
CA PHE A 68 -9.14 5.41 5.90
C PHE A 68 -8.07 5.16 6.95
N MET A 69 -6.84 5.08 6.45
CA MET A 69 -5.61 5.31 7.17
C MET A 69 -4.99 6.57 6.57
N LYS A 70 -5.17 7.69 7.26
CA LYS A 70 -4.56 8.97 6.90
C LYS A 70 -3.11 8.96 7.35
N ILE A 71 -2.18 9.25 6.44
CA ILE A 71 -0.74 9.26 6.71
C ILE A 71 -0.15 10.66 6.48
N ASP A 72 0.93 10.94 7.20
CA ASP A 72 1.73 12.17 7.04
C ASP A 72 2.58 12.06 5.76
N HIS A 73 1.95 12.41 4.64
CA HIS A 73 2.51 12.34 3.31
C HIS A 73 1.71 13.26 2.38
N VAL A 74 2.40 14.19 1.70
CA VAL A 74 1.77 15.03 0.67
C VAL A 74 1.51 14.17 -0.57
N GLU A 75 0.25 14.03 -0.97
CA GLU A 75 -0.12 13.27 -2.16
C GLU A 75 0.46 13.88 -3.44
N GLY A 76 1.07 13.03 -4.27
CA GLY A 76 1.61 13.42 -5.57
C GLY A 76 2.05 12.20 -6.37
N TYR A 77 1.99 12.28 -7.71
CA TYR A 77 2.31 11.15 -8.58
C TYR A 77 3.76 10.66 -8.42
N LEU A 78 4.72 11.58 -8.27
CA LEU A 78 6.14 11.24 -8.07
C LEU A 78 6.46 10.84 -6.62
N ALA A 79 5.49 10.88 -5.72
CA ALA A 79 5.68 10.63 -4.29
C ALA A 79 5.23 9.21 -3.85
N LEU A 80 4.82 8.34 -4.79
CA LEU A 80 4.24 7.02 -4.50
C LEU A 80 5.15 6.08 -3.71
N SER A 81 6.47 6.11 -3.97
CA SER A 81 7.44 5.34 -3.19
C SER A 81 7.52 5.84 -1.75
N GLY A 82 7.51 7.16 -1.55
CA GLY A 82 7.43 7.80 -0.23
C GLY A 82 6.14 7.42 0.48
N LYS A 83 5.00 7.47 -0.20
CA LYS A 83 3.69 7.08 0.34
C LYS A 83 3.71 5.66 0.89
N THR A 84 4.26 4.74 0.11
CA THR A 84 4.37 3.33 0.48
C THR A 84 5.29 3.14 1.68
N LYS A 85 6.43 3.83 1.72
CA LYS A 85 7.35 3.83 2.87
C LYS A 85 6.63 4.32 4.13
N THR A 86 5.94 5.46 4.06
CA THR A 86 5.16 6.02 5.17
C THR A 86 4.06 5.06 5.60
N TYR A 87 3.34 4.44 4.66
CA TYR A 87 2.31 3.44 4.98
C TYR A 87 2.87 2.31 5.85
N PHE A 88 3.90 1.60 5.40
CA PHE A 88 4.43 0.46 6.16
C PHE A 88 4.90 0.89 7.53
N ALA A 89 5.59 2.02 7.61
CA ALA A 89 6.15 2.49 8.85
C ALA A 89 5.08 2.95 9.85
N THR A 90 3.98 3.56 9.39
CA THR A 90 2.85 3.92 10.24
C THR A 90 2.01 2.69 10.60
N ALA A 91 1.86 1.73 9.68
CA ALA A 91 1.06 0.53 9.92
C ALA A 91 1.70 -0.35 11.00
N VAL A 92 3.02 -0.55 10.96
CA VAL A 92 3.74 -1.34 11.97
C VAL A 92 3.76 -0.67 13.35
N SER A 93 3.65 0.66 13.42
CA SER A 93 3.52 1.36 14.71
C SER A 93 2.12 1.30 15.31
N LEU A 94 1.08 1.12 14.49
CA LEU A 94 -0.31 1.12 14.93
C LEU A 94 -0.84 -0.28 15.25
N TRP A 95 -0.40 -1.28 14.51
CA TRP A 95 -0.93 -2.63 14.61
C TRP A 95 0.18 -3.65 14.65
N ASP A 96 0.11 -4.55 15.63
CA ASP A 96 0.97 -5.72 15.66
C ASP A 96 0.40 -6.83 14.76
N ALA A 97 1.09 -7.13 13.66
CA ALA A 97 0.70 -8.16 12.71
C ALA A 97 1.91 -8.85 12.08
N ASP A 98 1.78 -10.13 11.74
CA ASP A 98 2.85 -10.89 11.07
C ASP A 98 3.21 -10.33 9.69
N PHE A 99 2.22 -9.77 8.99
CA PHE A 99 2.34 -9.27 7.62
C PHE A 99 1.61 -7.96 7.40
N TYR A 100 2.24 -7.10 6.60
CA TYR A 100 1.72 -5.83 6.09
C TYR A 100 1.69 -5.91 4.57
N VAL A 101 0.56 -5.56 3.98
CA VAL A 101 0.26 -5.77 2.56
C VAL A 101 -0.08 -4.45 1.92
N LYS A 102 0.61 -4.14 0.82
CA LYS A 102 0.27 -3.01 -0.04
C LYS A 102 -0.56 -3.52 -1.22
N VAL A 103 -1.64 -2.80 -1.55
CA VAL A 103 -2.54 -3.10 -2.67
C VAL A 103 -2.86 -1.79 -3.43
N ASP A 104 -2.98 -1.81 -4.75
CA ASP A 104 -3.52 -0.69 -5.53
C ASP A 104 -5.07 -0.69 -5.55
N ASP A 105 -5.67 0.49 -5.64
CA ASP A 105 -7.14 0.63 -5.63
C ASP A 105 -7.86 0.18 -6.92
N ASP A 106 -7.13 -0.34 -7.91
CA ASP A 106 -7.67 -1.05 -9.08
C ASP A 106 -7.44 -2.57 -9.04
N VAL A 107 -7.12 -3.11 -7.87
CA VAL A 107 -6.93 -4.55 -7.65
C VAL A 107 -8.09 -5.14 -6.85
N HIS A 108 -8.53 -6.34 -7.25
CA HIS A 108 -9.45 -7.17 -6.48
C HIS A 108 -8.68 -8.21 -5.66
N VAL A 109 -8.97 -8.33 -4.36
CA VAL A 109 -8.25 -9.24 -3.46
C VAL A 109 -9.19 -10.26 -2.85
N ASN A 110 -8.87 -11.55 -3.01
CA ASN A 110 -9.47 -12.61 -2.21
C ASN A 110 -8.77 -12.66 -0.85
N ILE A 111 -9.38 -12.04 0.17
CA ILE A 111 -8.81 -11.89 1.52
C ILE A 111 -8.52 -13.25 2.17
N ALA A 112 -9.41 -14.23 2.02
CA ALA A 112 -9.25 -15.54 2.63
C ALA A 112 -8.06 -16.29 2.03
N THR A 113 -7.96 -16.32 0.69
CA THR A 113 -6.83 -16.95 0.00
C THR A 113 -5.51 -16.24 0.32
N LEU A 114 -5.50 -14.90 0.35
CA LEU A 114 -4.30 -14.15 0.75
C LEU A 114 -3.86 -14.52 2.18
N GLY A 115 -4.80 -14.57 3.14
CA GLY A 115 -4.51 -14.96 4.52
C GLY A 115 -3.94 -16.37 4.61
N GLN A 116 -4.49 -17.33 3.87
CA GLN A 116 -3.98 -18.71 3.80
C GLN A 116 -2.58 -18.82 3.17
N ILE A 117 -2.26 -17.98 2.18
CA ILE A 117 -0.93 -17.96 1.57
C ILE A 117 0.10 -17.40 2.56
N LEU A 118 -0.23 -16.29 3.22
CA LEU A 118 0.67 -15.62 4.16
C LEU A 118 0.91 -16.43 5.44
N SER A 119 -0.12 -17.13 5.97
CA SER A 119 0.04 -17.96 7.17
C SER A 119 1.07 -19.08 6.98
N LYS A 120 1.20 -19.62 5.76
CA LYS A 120 2.22 -20.62 5.41
C LYS A 120 3.65 -20.07 5.43
N GLN A 121 3.83 -18.75 5.42
CA GLN A 121 5.12 -18.08 5.46
C GLN A 121 5.45 -17.48 6.82
N ALA A 122 4.54 -17.50 7.79
CA ALA A 122 4.67 -16.76 9.06
C ALA A 122 5.91 -17.13 9.88
N TRP A 123 6.43 -18.36 9.73
CA TRP A 123 7.63 -18.83 10.42
C TRP A 123 8.94 -18.40 9.76
N LYS A 124 8.89 -17.84 8.55
CA LYS A 124 10.10 -17.40 7.83
C LYS A 124 10.43 -15.96 8.19
N PRO A 125 11.71 -15.65 8.49
CA PRO A 125 12.13 -14.27 8.66
C PRO A 125 12.20 -13.57 7.31
N ARG A 126 12.04 -12.24 7.31
CA ARG A 126 12.27 -11.34 6.16
C ARG A 126 11.56 -11.74 4.87
N VAL A 127 10.29 -12.08 4.98
CA VAL A 127 9.46 -12.44 3.82
C VAL A 127 9.08 -11.18 3.06
N TYR A 128 9.50 -11.10 1.80
CA TYR A 128 8.99 -10.16 0.81
C TYR A 128 8.36 -10.96 -0.33
N MET A 129 7.04 -10.83 -0.51
CA MET A 129 6.27 -11.69 -1.40
C MET A 129 5.33 -10.88 -2.29
N GLY A 130 5.36 -11.17 -3.58
CA GLY A 130 4.44 -10.63 -4.58
C GLY A 130 4.76 -11.25 -5.94
N CYS A 131 4.21 -10.70 -7.03
CA CYS A 131 4.63 -11.09 -8.36
C CYS A 131 6.03 -10.53 -8.64
N MET A 132 7.06 -11.33 -8.36
CA MET A 132 8.46 -10.89 -8.44
C MET A 132 8.90 -10.76 -9.89
N LYS A 133 9.45 -9.61 -10.26
CA LYS A 133 10.02 -9.33 -11.57
C LYS A 133 11.41 -8.69 -11.47
N SER A 134 12.10 -8.70 -12.59
CA SER A 134 13.26 -7.85 -12.88
C SER A 134 13.13 -7.45 -14.35
N GLY A 135 13.58 -6.25 -14.69
CA GLY A 135 13.43 -5.68 -16.03
C GLY A 135 14.47 -4.60 -16.27
N PRO A 136 14.62 -4.15 -17.53
CA PRO A 136 15.57 -3.09 -17.87
C PRO A 136 15.24 -1.81 -17.09
N VAL A 137 16.29 -1.08 -16.71
CA VAL A 137 16.13 0.29 -16.21
C VAL A 137 15.76 1.17 -17.40
N LEU A 138 14.65 1.89 -17.29
CA LEU A 138 14.12 2.68 -18.40
C LEU A 138 14.76 4.08 -18.40
N SER A 139 15.87 4.23 -19.11
CA SER A 139 16.65 5.47 -19.20
C SER A 139 16.24 6.40 -20.35
N GLU A 140 15.30 5.99 -21.20
CA GLU A 140 14.82 6.82 -22.32
C GLU A 140 13.77 7.83 -21.86
N LYS A 141 13.98 9.11 -22.14
CA LYS A 141 12.99 10.16 -21.82
C LYS A 141 11.71 9.95 -22.65
N GLY A 142 10.55 10.18 -22.02
CA GLY A 142 9.25 10.11 -22.68
C GLY A 142 8.57 8.74 -22.63
N VAL A 143 9.28 7.67 -22.23
CA VAL A 143 8.64 6.37 -21.97
C VAL A 143 7.94 6.37 -20.61
N ARG A 144 6.88 5.57 -20.50
CA ARG A 144 6.21 5.35 -19.21
C ARG A 144 7.20 4.71 -18.24
N TYR A 145 7.31 5.28 -17.04
CA TYR A 145 8.28 4.88 -16.00
C TYR A 145 9.75 5.16 -16.33
N TYR A 146 10.04 6.19 -17.13
CA TYR A 146 11.39 6.75 -17.22
C TYR A 146 11.97 6.98 -15.80
N GLU A 147 13.19 6.50 -15.60
CA GLU A 147 13.95 6.60 -14.36
C GLU A 147 14.95 7.76 -14.45
N PRO A 148 14.67 8.91 -13.80
CA PRO A 148 15.56 10.07 -13.82
C PRO A 148 16.94 9.76 -13.21
N GLU A 149 17.00 8.80 -12.30
CA GLU A 149 18.22 8.41 -11.59
C GLU A 149 18.79 7.08 -12.10
N HIS A 150 18.60 6.76 -13.38
CA HIS A 150 18.97 5.47 -13.96
C HIS A 150 20.46 5.14 -13.79
N TRP A 151 21.31 6.17 -13.75
CA TRP A 151 22.75 6.06 -13.50
C TRP A 151 23.09 5.40 -12.14
N LYS A 152 22.18 5.44 -11.15
CA LYS A 152 22.36 4.76 -9.86
C LYS A 152 22.27 3.23 -9.98
N PHE A 153 21.73 2.73 -11.07
CA PHE A 153 21.61 1.30 -11.34
C PHE A 153 22.79 0.76 -12.17
N GLY A 154 23.81 1.59 -12.40
CA GLY A 154 25.03 1.26 -13.12
C GLY A 154 24.95 1.58 -14.61
N GLU A 155 25.61 0.76 -15.43
CA GLU A 155 25.81 1.01 -16.86
C GLU A 155 24.57 0.70 -17.72
N PRO A 156 24.50 1.27 -18.95
CA PRO A 156 23.48 0.91 -19.93
C PRO A 156 23.34 -0.61 -20.10
N GLY A 157 22.10 -1.10 -20.06
CA GLY A 157 21.79 -2.53 -20.11
C GLY A 157 21.58 -3.19 -18.74
N ASN A 158 21.88 -2.50 -17.65
CA ASN A 158 21.56 -2.98 -16.31
C ASN A 158 20.06 -3.08 -16.07
N LYS A 159 19.71 -3.99 -15.16
CA LYS A 159 18.33 -4.28 -14.76
C LYS A 159 18.08 -3.78 -13.35
N TYR A 160 16.81 -3.48 -13.05
CA TYR A 160 16.37 -3.31 -11.68
C TYR A 160 16.66 -4.56 -10.86
N PHE A 161 16.99 -4.35 -9.58
CA PHE A 161 16.95 -5.39 -8.56
C PHE A 161 15.62 -6.13 -8.60
N ARG A 162 15.62 -7.40 -8.22
CA ARG A 162 14.39 -8.19 -8.17
C ARG A 162 13.41 -7.55 -7.18
N HIS A 163 12.20 -7.23 -7.63
CA HIS A 163 11.17 -6.57 -6.85
C HIS A 163 9.78 -7.10 -7.22
N ALA A 164 8.81 -6.96 -6.32
CA ALA A 164 7.42 -7.28 -6.62
C ALA A 164 6.80 -6.21 -7.54
N THR A 165 5.86 -6.60 -8.40
CA THR A 165 5.03 -5.64 -9.12
C THR A 165 4.25 -4.75 -8.15
N GLY A 166 3.98 -3.52 -8.58
CA GLY A 166 3.34 -2.51 -7.74
C GLY A 166 1.95 -2.91 -7.24
N GLN A 167 1.19 -3.69 -8.01
CA GLN A 167 -0.23 -3.97 -7.78
C GLN A 167 -0.54 -4.56 -6.39
N LEU A 168 0.22 -5.57 -5.96
CA LEU A 168 0.03 -6.22 -4.67
C LEU A 168 1.33 -6.90 -4.23
N TYR A 169 1.73 -6.64 -2.98
CA TYR A 169 2.78 -7.40 -2.31
C TYR A 169 2.67 -7.29 -0.79
N ALA A 170 3.26 -8.26 -0.10
CA ALA A 170 3.31 -8.36 1.34
C ALA A 170 4.76 -8.37 1.84
N ILE A 171 4.97 -7.76 3.00
CA ILE A 171 6.21 -7.86 3.76
C ILE A 171 5.93 -8.34 5.18
N SER A 172 6.84 -9.11 5.75
CA SER A 172 6.78 -9.54 7.15
C SER A 172 7.03 -8.36 8.11
N LYS A 173 6.62 -8.54 9.37
CA LYS A 173 6.78 -7.56 10.45
C LYS A 173 8.20 -7.01 10.56
N ASP A 174 9.21 -7.87 10.56
CA ASP A 174 10.62 -7.47 10.66
C ASP A 174 11.08 -6.54 9.53
N LEU A 175 10.64 -6.77 8.29
CA LEU A 175 10.91 -5.85 7.16
C LEU A 175 10.16 -4.53 7.30
N ALA A 176 8.90 -4.56 7.74
CA ALA A 176 8.13 -3.34 8.00
C ALA A 176 8.76 -2.52 9.13
N THR A 177 9.23 -3.18 10.20
CA THR A 177 9.99 -2.56 11.29
C THR A 177 11.31 -1.98 10.78
N TYR A 178 12.04 -2.70 9.94
CA TYR A 178 13.27 -2.19 9.31
C TYR A 178 13.02 -0.92 8.51
N ILE A 179 11.95 -0.86 7.71
CA ILE A 179 11.55 0.34 6.98
C ILE A 179 11.22 1.49 7.94
N SER A 180 10.53 1.20 9.05
CA SER A 180 10.12 2.21 10.03
C SER A 180 11.31 2.85 10.77
N ILE A 181 12.33 2.06 11.09
CA ILE A 181 13.55 2.54 11.76
C ILE A 181 14.42 3.37 10.80
N ASN A 182 14.45 3.02 9.51
CA ASN A 182 15.28 3.69 8.49
C ASN A 182 14.49 4.74 7.69
N LYS A 183 13.71 5.57 8.39
CA LYS A 183 12.87 6.62 7.81
C LYS A 183 13.67 7.77 7.20
#